data_AF-A0A6G1IIV7-F1
#
_entry.id   AF-A0A6G1IIV7-F1
#
_cell.length_a   1.000
_cell.length_b   1.000
_cell.length_c   1.000
_cell.angle_alpha   90.00
_cell.angle_beta   90.00
_cell.angle_gamma   90.00
#
_symmetry.space_group_name_H-M   'P 1'
#
loop_
_entity.id
_entity.type
_entity.pdbx_description
1 polymer ?
#
loop_
_entity_poly.entity_id
_entity_poly.type
_entity_poly.pdbx_seq_one_letter_code
_entity_poly.pdbx_strand_id
1 'polypeptide(L)'
;MRCPEGPRPERASRVIGRNVGLRAKRPTKGPAKPFQIPETITVLRNITNTYEVGRACGELLYSITSLVAYHLDQSADCQNEPQRASISTSEFTAAVDAYLHFLRIYDGCSERFPNGIAVDRKGRRARRKYRERYIFILETRFKNALHEALGGMMKTWTEEQIEKFNKGVDKVLSGAAWTKYPGKNVCLEAGESDWGVWLRGKCEELGIVEAKVGRRVFDDL
;
A
#
# COMPACT_ATOMS: atom_id res chain seq x y z
N MET A 1 -36.51 20.14 -47.63
CA MET A 1 -35.07 20.47 -47.64
C MET A 1 -34.41 19.63 -46.55
N ARG A 2 -33.54 18.68 -46.90
CA ARG A 2 -32.80 17.84 -45.94
C ARG A 2 -31.37 18.39 -45.83
N CYS A 3 -30.93 18.72 -44.63
CA CYS A 3 -29.55 19.10 -44.38
C CYS A 3 -28.64 17.85 -44.45
N PRO A 4 -27.45 17.94 -45.06
CA PRO A 4 -26.51 16.83 -45.10
C PRO A 4 -25.82 16.65 -43.75
N GLU A 5 -25.74 15.39 -43.29
CA GLU A 5 -24.98 14.99 -42.11
C GLU A 5 -23.48 15.17 -42.36
N GLY A 6 -22.83 15.95 -41.50
CA GLY A 6 -21.38 16.13 -41.50
C GLY A 6 -20.63 14.90 -40.98
N PRO A 7 -19.34 14.74 -41.35
CA PRO A 7 -18.56 13.56 -40.99
C PRO A 7 -18.26 13.50 -39.49
N ARG A 8 -18.37 12.30 -38.92
CA ARG A 8 -18.05 12.02 -37.50
C ARG A 8 -16.53 12.09 -37.28
N PRO A 9 -16.06 12.73 -36.18
CA PRO A 9 -14.63 12.78 -35.88
C PRO A 9 -14.11 11.40 -35.43
N GLU A 10 -12.97 11.03 -36.02
CA GLU A 10 -12.17 9.84 -35.67
C GLU A 10 -11.79 9.84 -34.19
N ARG A 11 -12.06 8.71 -33.51
CA ARG A 11 -11.60 8.45 -32.15
C ARG A 11 -10.08 8.22 -32.17
N ALA A 12 -9.33 9.21 -31.67
CA ALA A 12 -7.93 9.06 -31.34
C ALA A 12 -7.75 7.92 -30.32
N SER A 13 -7.10 6.84 -30.76
CA SER A 13 -6.71 5.72 -29.90
C SER A 13 -5.65 6.22 -28.91
N ARG A 14 -6.05 6.35 -27.65
CA ARG A 14 -5.16 6.68 -26.53
C ARG A 14 -4.26 5.47 -26.27
N VAL A 15 -3.05 5.51 -26.82
CA VAL A 15 -1.98 4.57 -26.48
C VAL A 15 -1.69 4.76 -24.98
N ILE A 16 -2.06 3.75 -24.19
CA ILE A 16 -1.71 3.65 -22.78
C ILE A 16 -0.19 3.48 -22.72
N GLY A 17 0.50 4.58 -22.42
CA GLY A 17 1.94 4.61 -22.23
C GLY A 17 2.34 3.62 -21.15
N ARG A 18 3.15 2.63 -21.55
CA ARG A 18 3.84 1.72 -20.64
C ARG A 18 4.61 2.53 -19.60
N ASN A 19 4.30 2.33 -18.33
CA ASN A 19 5.08 2.82 -17.20
C ASN A 19 6.49 2.21 -17.30
N VAL A 20 7.43 2.96 -17.88
CA VAL A 20 8.84 2.59 -17.90
C VAL A 20 9.33 2.73 -16.46
N GLY A 21 9.57 1.57 -15.83
CA GLY A 21 9.99 1.45 -14.46
C GLY A 21 11.20 2.33 -14.16
N LEU A 22 10.99 3.33 -13.31
CA LEU A 22 12.05 3.87 -12.49
C LEU A 22 12.55 2.72 -11.62
N ARG A 23 13.62 2.04 -12.07
CA ARG A 23 14.47 1.22 -11.20
C ARG A 23 15.02 2.17 -10.15
N ALA A 24 14.30 2.32 -9.05
CA ALA A 24 14.81 2.97 -7.85
C ALA A 24 16.12 2.25 -7.51
N LYS A 25 17.25 2.95 -7.62
CA LYS A 25 18.52 2.45 -7.09
C LYS A 25 18.26 2.04 -5.66
N ARG A 26 18.52 0.77 -5.31
CA ARG A 26 18.36 0.26 -3.94
C ARG A 26 18.99 1.28 -2.99
N PRO A 27 18.27 1.78 -1.98
CA PRO A 27 18.85 2.72 -1.03
C PRO A 27 20.09 2.07 -0.41
N THR A 28 21.25 2.68 -0.69
CA THR A 28 22.53 2.32 -0.08
C THR A 28 22.37 2.40 1.42
N LYS A 29 22.67 1.30 2.14
CA LYS A 29 22.63 1.11 3.61
C LYS A 29 22.76 2.42 4.40
N GLY A 30 21.64 3.13 4.59
CA GLY A 30 21.56 4.24 5.53
C GLY A 30 21.43 3.69 6.95
N PRO A 31 21.69 4.51 7.99
CA PRO A 31 21.54 4.08 9.37
C PRO A 31 20.11 3.54 9.57
N ALA A 32 20.01 2.28 10.00
CA ALA A 32 18.72 1.63 10.17
C ALA A 32 18.16 2.01 11.54
N LYS A 33 17.36 3.09 11.61
CA LYS A 33 16.47 3.27 12.76
C LYS A 33 15.49 2.09 12.78
N PRO A 34 15.31 1.37 13.89
CA PRO A 34 14.32 0.30 13.96
C PRO A 34 12.91 0.88 13.86
N PHE A 35 12.02 0.19 13.14
CA PHE A 35 10.59 0.52 13.09
C PHE A 35 9.87 -0.38 14.09
N GLN A 36 9.40 0.17 15.20
CA GLN A 36 8.86 -0.57 16.33
C GLN A 36 7.41 -0.19 16.58
N ILE A 37 6.54 -1.21 16.63
CA ILE A 37 5.10 -1.07 16.88
C ILE A 37 4.56 -2.24 17.75
N PRO A 38 5.19 -2.55 18.91
CA PRO A 38 4.85 -3.73 19.71
C PRO A 38 3.40 -3.80 20.19
N GLU A 39 2.76 -2.68 20.55
CA GLU A 39 1.36 -2.67 20.99
C GLU A 39 0.43 -3.03 19.83
N THR A 40 0.67 -2.43 18.66
CA THR A 40 -0.05 -2.70 17.42
C THR A 40 0.10 -4.18 17.02
N ILE A 41 1.31 -4.73 17.10
CA ILE A 41 1.57 -6.16 16.85
C ILE A 41 0.81 -7.05 17.84
N THR A 42 0.76 -6.65 19.11
CA THR A 42 0.02 -7.39 20.15
C THR A 42 -1.47 -7.40 19.84
N VAL A 43 -2.04 -6.26 19.46
CA VAL A 43 -3.44 -6.17 19.03
C VAL A 43 -3.69 -7.06 17.83
N LEU A 44 -2.85 -6.99 16.78
CA LEU A 44 -3.00 -7.82 15.58
C LEU A 44 -2.94 -9.33 15.91
N ARG A 45 -2.06 -9.74 16.83
CA ARG A 45 -1.93 -11.14 17.26
C ARG A 45 -3.17 -11.64 18.02
N ASN A 46 -3.88 -10.76 18.71
CA ASN A 46 -5.06 -11.11 19.50
C ASN A 46 -6.35 -11.18 18.67
N ILE A 47 -6.33 -10.78 17.40
CA ILE A 47 -7.49 -10.92 16.50
C ILE A 47 -7.59 -12.39 16.07
N THR A 48 -8.69 -13.05 16.41
CA THR A 48 -8.92 -14.47 16.11
C THR A 48 -9.36 -14.71 14.67
N ASN A 49 -10.07 -13.76 14.06
CA ASN A 49 -10.54 -13.85 12.69
C ASN A 49 -9.45 -13.38 11.71
N THR A 50 -8.93 -14.29 10.89
CA THR A 50 -7.84 -13.98 9.95
C THR A 50 -8.21 -12.95 8.88
N TYR A 51 -9.49 -12.86 8.51
CA TYR A 51 -9.97 -11.78 7.63
C TYR A 51 -9.79 -10.40 8.28
N GLU A 52 -10.15 -10.26 9.55
CA GLU A 52 -10.00 -8.99 10.29
C GLU A 52 -8.51 -8.66 10.52
N VAL A 53 -7.65 -9.66 10.74
CA VAL A 53 -6.19 -9.44 10.76
C VAL A 53 -5.72 -8.88 9.42
N GLY A 54 -6.15 -9.49 8.31
CA GLY A 54 -5.79 -9.05 6.96
C GLY A 54 -6.27 -7.63 6.67
N ARG A 55 -7.51 -7.32 7.03
CA ARG A 55 -8.11 -5.99 6.91
C ARG A 55 -7.34 -4.95 7.72
N ALA A 56 -7.07 -5.21 9.00
CA ALA A 56 -6.31 -4.30 9.85
C ALA A 56 -4.90 -4.03 9.28
N CYS A 57 -4.19 -5.07 8.83
CA CYS A 57 -2.90 -4.91 8.15
C CYS A 57 -3.01 -4.07 6.86
N GLY A 58 -4.06 -4.27 6.07
CA GLY A 58 -4.35 -3.48 4.88
C GLY A 58 -4.62 -2.00 5.20
N GLU A 59 -5.38 -1.71 6.26
CA GLU A 59 -5.69 -0.35 6.71
C GLU A 59 -4.43 0.39 7.18
N LEU A 60 -3.58 -0.29 7.98
CA LEU A 60 -2.28 0.24 8.38
C LEU A 60 -1.38 0.52 7.18
N LEU A 61 -1.27 -0.42 6.24
CA LEU A 61 -0.45 -0.24 5.02
C LEU A 61 -0.97 0.94 4.18
N TYR A 62 -2.28 1.01 3.97
CA TYR A 62 -2.93 2.08 3.21
C TYR A 62 -2.70 3.47 3.84
N SER A 63 -2.76 3.55 5.18
CA SER A 63 -2.59 4.80 5.93
C SER A 63 -1.22 5.48 5.71
N ILE A 64 -0.16 4.69 5.45
CA ILE A 64 1.20 5.20 5.22
C ILE A 64 1.20 6.27 4.13
N THR A 65 0.49 6.04 3.03
CA THR A 65 0.48 6.99 1.90
C THR A 65 -0.04 8.37 2.30
N SER A 66 -1.10 8.42 3.11
CA SER A 66 -1.68 9.66 3.61
C SER A 66 -0.82 10.32 4.70
N LEU A 67 -0.28 9.53 5.64
CA LEU A 67 0.59 10.03 6.70
C LEU A 67 1.86 10.68 6.12
N VAL A 68 2.49 10.02 5.14
CA VAL A 68 3.64 10.58 4.43
C VAL A 68 3.28 11.86 3.69
N ALA A 69 2.15 11.87 2.97
CA ALA A 69 1.74 13.04 2.22
C ALA A 69 1.50 14.25 3.13
N TYR A 70 0.78 14.06 4.24
CA TYR A 70 0.55 15.12 5.22
C TYR A 70 1.85 15.57 5.88
N HIS A 71 2.69 14.62 6.32
CA HIS A 71 3.94 14.96 7.00
C HIS A 71 4.88 15.79 6.11
N LEU A 72 4.93 15.53 4.80
CA LEU A 72 5.75 16.32 3.87
C LEU A 72 5.23 17.75 3.67
N ASP A 73 3.95 17.97 3.94
CA ASP A 73 3.31 19.28 3.85
C ASP A 73 3.54 20.14 5.10
N GLN A 74 4.13 19.55 6.15
CA GLN A 74 4.44 20.18 7.43
C GLN A 74 5.95 20.22 7.71
N SER A 75 6.33 20.79 8.84
CA SER A 75 7.70 20.75 9.37
C SER A 75 8.15 19.33 9.69
N ALA A 76 9.46 19.09 9.78
CA ALA A 76 9.99 17.73 10.01
C ALA A 76 9.65 17.14 11.39
N ASP A 77 9.27 17.96 12.36
CA ASP A 77 8.86 17.61 13.72
C ASP A 77 7.34 17.46 13.89
N CYS A 78 6.57 17.57 12.81
CA CYS A 78 5.11 17.42 12.88
C CYS A 78 4.70 16.03 13.36
N GLN A 79 3.56 15.97 14.03
CA GLN A 79 2.92 14.72 14.42
C GLN A 79 1.56 14.64 13.71
N ASN A 80 1.31 13.52 13.04
CA ASN A 80 0.04 13.22 12.43
C ASN A 80 -0.99 12.85 13.50
N GLU A 81 -2.26 13.17 13.23
CA GLU A 81 -3.36 12.59 14.01
C GLU A 81 -3.52 11.09 13.67
N PRO A 82 -3.80 10.22 14.66
CA PRO A 82 -4.09 8.81 14.41
C PRO A 82 -5.26 8.63 13.44
N GLN A 83 -5.08 7.80 12.42
CA GLN A 83 -6.12 7.56 11.43
C GLN A 83 -7.18 6.58 11.96
N ARG A 84 -8.44 6.82 11.58
CA ARG A 84 -9.52 5.88 11.89
C ARG A 84 -9.30 4.56 11.16
N ALA A 85 -9.29 3.46 11.92
CA ALA A 85 -9.15 2.10 11.41
C ALA A 85 -9.91 1.12 12.33
N SER A 86 -9.88 -0.16 11.99
CA SER A 86 -10.44 -1.26 12.79
C SER A 86 -9.72 -1.50 14.10
N ILE A 87 -8.47 -1.03 14.24
CA ILE A 87 -7.66 -1.09 15.46
C ILE A 87 -7.13 0.29 15.83
N SER A 88 -6.67 0.46 17.07
CA SER A 88 -5.98 1.69 17.48
C SER A 88 -4.71 1.88 16.63
N THR A 89 -4.56 3.06 16.04
CA THR A 89 -3.42 3.42 15.17
C THR A 89 -2.45 4.38 15.83
N SER A 90 -2.65 4.75 17.11
CA SER A 90 -1.86 5.79 17.76
C SER A 90 -0.35 5.48 17.80
N GLU A 91 0.04 4.29 18.24
CA GLU A 91 1.43 3.85 18.26
C GLU A 91 2.00 3.76 16.83
N PHE A 92 1.22 3.19 15.90
CA PHE A 92 1.63 3.07 14.50
C PHE A 92 1.90 4.43 13.86
N THR A 93 1.00 5.40 14.03
CA THR A 93 1.16 6.77 13.52
C THR A 93 2.39 7.43 14.12
N ALA A 94 2.60 7.32 15.43
CA ALA A 94 3.78 7.86 16.09
C ALA A 94 5.09 7.22 15.57
N ALA A 95 5.09 5.91 15.31
CA ALA A 95 6.24 5.22 14.74
C ALA A 95 6.54 5.69 13.30
N VAL A 96 5.51 5.91 12.48
CA VAL A 96 5.63 6.48 11.13
C VAL A 96 6.22 7.89 11.19
N ASP A 97 5.71 8.76 12.05
CA ASP A 97 6.21 10.14 12.22
C ASP A 97 7.66 10.17 12.69
N ALA A 98 8.00 9.37 13.71
CA ALA A 98 9.35 9.28 14.23
C ALA A 98 10.35 8.78 13.16
N TYR A 99 9.91 7.92 12.24
CA TYR A 99 10.73 7.43 11.14
C TYR A 99 10.82 8.45 9.99
N LEU A 100 9.73 9.17 9.69
CA LEU A 100 9.72 10.26 8.72
C LEU A 100 10.62 11.42 9.13
N HIS A 101 10.54 11.83 10.40
CA HIS A 101 11.45 12.79 11.00
C HIS A 101 12.91 12.38 10.75
N PHE A 102 13.25 11.14 11.10
CA PHE A 102 14.59 10.59 10.88
C PHE A 102 15.02 10.65 9.39
N LEU A 103 14.16 10.21 8.47
CA LEU A 103 14.45 10.25 7.03
C LEU A 103 14.67 11.67 6.52
N ARG A 104 13.86 12.63 6.99
CA ARG A 104 13.95 14.04 6.60
C ARG A 104 15.24 14.68 7.11
N ILE A 105 15.60 14.47 8.37
CA ILE A 105 16.87 14.97 8.92
C ILE A 105 18.06 14.36 8.17
N TYR A 106 18.04 13.05 7.92
CA TYR A 106 19.09 12.35 7.19
C TYR A 106 19.27 12.86 5.75
N ASP A 107 18.16 13.15 5.05
CA ASP A 107 18.18 13.69 3.68
C ASP A 107 18.39 15.22 3.65
N GLY A 108 18.57 15.89 4.79
CA GLY A 108 18.74 17.35 4.87
C GLY A 108 17.48 18.13 4.49
N CYS A 109 16.30 17.54 4.68
CA CYS A 109 15.01 18.08 4.29
C CYS A 109 14.11 18.38 5.50
N SER A 110 14.61 19.26 6.38
CA SER A 110 13.92 19.66 7.61
C SER A 110 12.77 20.65 7.37
N GLU A 111 12.87 21.48 6.35
CA GLU A 111 11.85 22.49 6.02
C GLU A 111 10.63 21.87 5.34
N ARG A 112 9.48 22.53 5.49
CA ARG A 112 8.23 22.18 4.80
C ARG A 112 8.44 22.25 3.28
N PHE A 113 7.88 21.30 2.55
CA PHE A 113 7.83 21.46 1.09
C PHE A 113 6.87 22.60 0.74
N PRO A 114 7.20 23.44 -0.25
CA PRO A 114 6.29 24.50 -0.66
C PRO A 114 5.00 23.87 -1.21
N ASN A 115 3.89 24.14 -0.53
CA ASN A 115 2.56 23.72 -0.95
C ASN A 115 1.95 24.80 -1.84
N GLY A 116 1.63 24.48 -3.09
CA GLY A 116 0.79 25.38 -3.89
C GLY A 116 0.89 25.28 -5.41
N ILE A 117 -0.17 25.82 -6.03
CA ILE A 117 -0.35 26.03 -7.48
C ILE A 117 0.72 26.98 -8.05
N ALA A 118 1.34 27.81 -7.21
CA ALA A 118 2.41 28.75 -7.56
C ALA A 118 3.82 28.15 -7.59
N VAL A 119 3.99 26.85 -7.30
CA VAL A 119 5.32 26.21 -7.28
C VAL A 119 5.70 25.75 -8.68
N ASP A 120 6.88 26.19 -9.14
CA ASP A 120 7.50 25.74 -10.39
C ASP A 120 7.52 24.20 -10.48
N ARG A 121 7.45 23.67 -11.70
CA ARG A 121 7.49 22.23 -12.02
C ARG A 121 8.62 21.51 -11.29
N LYS A 122 9.74 22.20 -11.04
CA LYS A 122 10.90 21.67 -10.31
C LYS A 122 10.61 21.35 -8.84
N GLY A 123 9.89 22.22 -8.12
CA GLY A 123 9.54 21.99 -6.71
C GLY A 123 8.56 20.82 -6.53
N ARG A 124 7.55 20.72 -7.41
CA ARG A 124 6.62 19.58 -7.44
C ARG A 124 7.32 18.25 -7.70
N ARG A 125 8.36 18.24 -8.55
CA ARG A 125 9.17 17.05 -8.84
C ARG A 125 9.93 16.57 -7.61
N ALA A 126 10.50 17.48 -6.82
CA ALA A 126 11.22 17.13 -5.59
C ALA A 126 10.28 16.51 -4.55
N ARG A 127 9.14 17.14 -4.27
CA ARG A 127 8.13 16.60 -3.32
C ARG A 127 7.66 15.20 -3.74
N ARG A 128 7.32 15.01 -5.02
CA ARG A 128 6.91 13.69 -5.54
C ARG A 128 7.99 12.62 -5.31
N LYS A 129 9.25 12.95 -5.61
CA LYS A 129 10.40 12.05 -5.41
C LYS A 129 10.53 11.60 -3.94
N TYR A 130 10.45 12.54 -2.99
CA TYR A 130 10.54 12.19 -1.56
C TYR A 130 9.33 11.41 -1.07
N ARG A 131 8.13 11.78 -1.49
CA ARG A 131 6.90 11.04 -1.18
C ARG A 131 7.00 9.58 -1.60
N GLU A 132 7.33 9.33 -2.87
CA GLU A 132 7.46 7.96 -3.40
C GLU A 132 8.56 7.17 -2.65
N ARG A 133 9.71 7.80 -2.39
CA ARG A 133 10.81 7.18 -1.65
C ARG A 133 10.43 6.83 -0.22
N TYR A 134 9.79 7.73 0.51
CA TYR A 134 9.44 7.55 1.92
C TYR A 134 8.32 6.54 2.09
N ILE A 135 7.29 6.55 1.23
CA ILE A 135 6.27 5.50 1.19
C ILE A 135 6.93 4.15 1.01
N PHE A 136 7.77 3.98 -0.02
CA PHE A 136 8.46 2.71 -0.28
C PHE A 136 9.27 2.21 0.92
N ILE A 137 10.06 3.10 1.56
CA ILE A 137 10.88 2.73 2.73
C ILE A 137 9.98 2.33 3.91
N LEU A 138 8.96 3.11 4.23
CA LEU A 138 8.07 2.84 5.36
C LEU A 138 7.24 1.57 5.16
N GLU A 139 6.67 1.37 3.97
CA GLU A 139 5.96 0.13 3.66
C GLU A 139 6.88 -1.08 3.81
N THR A 140 8.11 -1.00 3.29
CA THR A 140 9.08 -2.10 3.43
C THR A 140 9.39 -2.37 4.90
N ARG A 141 9.59 -1.32 5.70
CA ARG A 141 9.84 -1.46 7.15
C ARG A 141 8.65 -2.06 7.89
N PHE A 142 7.44 -1.61 7.58
CA PHE A 142 6.22 -2.13 8.16
C PHE A 142 6.00 -3.61 7.78
N LYS A 143 6.14 -3.96 6.50
CA LYS A 143 6.03 -5.35 6.02
C LYS A 143 7.05 -6.26 6.69
N ASN A 144 8.30 -5.81 6.87
CA ASN A 144 9.32 -6.57 7.58
C ASN A 144 8.96 -6.73 9.06
N ALA A 145 8.48 -5.69 9.74
CA ALA A 145 8.05 -5.78 11.13
C ALA A 145 6.89 -6.78 11.32
N LEU A 146 5.91 -6.78 10.40
CA LEU A 146 4.84 -7.78 10.38
C LEU A 146 5.38 -9.18 10.16
N HIS A 147 6.25 -9.37 9.17
CA HIS A 147 6.83 -10.67 8.85
C HIS A 147 7.66 -11.23 10.01
N GLU A 148 8.50 -10.41 10.64
CA GLU A 148 9.31 -10.82 11.80
C GLU A 148 8.43 -11.17 13.01
N ALA A 149 7.40 -10.38 13.30
CA ALA A 149 6.62 -10.52 14.52
C ALA A 149 5.44 -11.51 14.42
N LEU A 150 4.84 -11.65 13.24
CA LEU A 150 3.66 -12.49 13.00
C LEU A 150 3.95 -13.67 12.07
N GLY A 151 5.12 -13.71 11.42
CA GLY A 151 5.43 -14.73 10.43
C GLY A 151 5.39 -16.17 10.96
N GLY A 152 5.80 -16.39 12.21
CA GLY A 152 5.67 -17.70 12.87
C GLY A 152 4.22 -18.17 12.96
N MET A 153 3.31 -17.28 13.38
CA MET A 153 1.87 -17.54 13.46
C MET A 153 1.27 -17.77 12.07
N MET A 154 1.61 -16.91 11.10
CA MET A 154 1.10 -17.00 9.72
C MET A 154 1.51 -18.29 9.01
N LYS A 155 2.68 -18.86 9.34
CA LYS A 155 3.14 -20.14 8.80
C LYS A 155 2.32 -21.34 9.30
N THR A 156 1.64 -21.20 10.43
CA THR A 156 0.79 -22.27 11.00
C THR A 156 -0.66 -22.23 10.51
N TRP A 157 -1.03 -21.20 9.74
CA TRP A 157 -2.40 -21.07 9.23
C TRP A 157 -2.70 -22.08 8.12
N THR A 158 -3.94 -22.54 8.09
CA THR A 158 -4.48 -23.36 7.00
C THR A 158 -4.66 -22.54 5.73
N GLU A 159 -4.80 -23.20 4.58
CA GLU A 159 -5.07 -22.50 3.31
C GLU A 159 -6.33 -21.63 3.39
N GLU A 160 -7.41 -22.11 4.01
CA GLU A 160 -8.65 -21.33 4.20
C GLU A 160 -8.41 -20.07 5.05
N GLN A 161 -7.61 -20.18 6.11
CA GLN A 161 -7.24 -19.04 6.95
C GLN A 161 -6.39 -18.01 6.17
N ILE A 162 -5.47 -18.50 5.33
CA ILE A 162 -4.64 -17.66 4.45
C ILE A 162 -5.49 -16.95 3.40
N GLU A 163 -6.44 -17.64 2.78
CA GLU A 163 -7.36 -17.04 1.81
C GLU A 163 -8.20 -15.93 2.45
N LYS A 164 -8.74 -16.17 3.65
CA LYS A 164 -9.47 -15.15 4.43
C LYS A 164 -8.58 -13.94 4.74
N PHE A 165 -7.34 -14.15 5.17
CA PHE A 165 -6.38 -13.07 5.41
C PHE A 165 -6.12 -12.25 4.13
N ASN A 166 -5.80 -12.93 3.02
CA ASN A 166 -5.54 -12.29 1.74
C ASN A 166 -6.75 -11.49 1.24
N LYS A 167 -7.97 -12.03 1.41
CA LYS A 167 -9.23 -11.34 1.11
C LYS A 167 -9.39 -10.06 1.94
N GLY A 168 -9.08 -10.12 3.24
CA GLY A 168 -9.11 -8.95 4.12
C GLY A 168 -8.15 -7.85 3.67
N VAL A 169 -6.91 -8.22 3.31
CA VAL A 169 -5.91 -7.27 2.78
C VAL A 169 -6.39 -6.63 1.48
N ASP A 170 -6.81 -7.45 0.50
CA ASP A 170 -7.21 -6.95 -0.82
C ASP A 170 -8.44 -6.04 -0.75
N LYS A 171 -9.39 -6.37 0.13
CA LYS A 171 -10.59 -5.56 0.33
C LYS A 171 -10.26 -4.10 0.66
N VAL A 172 -9.18 -3.86 1.41
CA VAL A 172 -8.74 -2.51 1.76
C VAL A 172 -7.91 -1.87 0.65
N LEU A 173 -6.97 -2.62 0.07
CA LEU A 173 -6.02 -2.07 -0.89
C LEU A 173 -6.61 -1.81 -2.28
N SER A 174 -7.50 -2.69 -2.75
CA SER A 174 -8.09 -2.61 -4.09
C SER A 174 -9.60 -2.42 -4.09
N GLY A 175 -10.29 -2.77 -2.99
CA GLY A 175 -11.75 -2.80 -2.93
C GLY A 175 -12.37 -3.99 -3.65
N ALA A 176 -11.57 -4.83 -4.31
CA ALA A 176 -12.04 -5.97 -5.08
C ALA A 176 -12.64 -7.06 -4.19
N ALA A 177 -13.51 -7.87 -4.79
CA ALA A 177 -14.16 -9.00 -4.15
C ALA A 177 -14.06 -10.22 -5.07
N TRP A 178 -12.85 -10.77 -5.17
CA TRP A 178 -12.64 -12.03 -5.88
C TRP A 178 -13.34 -13.18 -5.17
N THR A 179 -13.88 -14.12 -5.93
CA THR A 179 -14.48 -15.35 -5.38
C THR A 179 -13.42 -16.28 -4.81
N LYS A 180 -12.19 -16.25 -5.37
CA LYS A 180 -11.06 -17.04 -4.88
C LYS A 180 -9.83 -16.16 -4.64
N TYR A 181 -9.10 -16.53 -3.60
CA TYR A 181 -7.82 -15.92 -3.23
C TYR A 181 -6.73 -17.00 -3.22
N PRO A 182 -5.44 -16.63 -3.37
CA PRO A 182 -4.37 -17.61 -3.29
C PRO A 182 -4.25 -18.20 -1.87
N GLY A 183 -4.00 -19.51 -1.78
CA GLY A 183 -3.62 -20.20 -0.53
C GLY A 183 -2.19 -19.90 -0.04
N LYS A 184 -1.53 -18.92 -0.66
CA LYS A 184 -0.19 -18.43 -0.32
C LYS A 184 -0.29 -17.09 0.39
N ASN A 185 0.31 -16.94 1.57
CA ASN A 185 0.16 -15.73 2.37
C ASN A 185 0.95 -14.56 1.75
N VAL A 186 0.27 -13.46 1.41
CA VAL A 186 0.90 -12.29 0.77
C VAL A 186 2.02 -11.69 1.62
N CYS A 187 1.92 -11.71 2.95
CA CYS A 187 2.93 -11.18 3.86
C CYS A 187 4.23 -11.98 3.82
N LEU A 188 4.14 -13.30 3.58
CA LEU A 188 5.29 -14.19 3.52
C LEU A 188 5.90 -14.27 2.11
N GLU A 189 5.06 -14.18 1.07
CA GLU A 189 5.44 -14.56 -0.30
C GLU A 189 5.68 -13.37 -1.24
N ALA A 190 5.12 -12.19 -0.95
CA ALA A 190 5.27 -11.02 -1.84
C ALA A 190 6.67 -10.37 -1.76
N GLY A 191 7.42 -10.64 -0.69
CA GLY A 191 8.69 -9.97 -0.40
C GLY A 191 8.52 -8.45 -0.29
N GLU A 192 9.36 -7.70 -1.01
CA GLU A 192 9.29 -6.23 -1.08
C GLU A 192 8.22 -5.70 -2.05
N SER A 193 7.47 -6.58 -2.73
CA SER A 193 6.50 -6.17 -3.74
C SER A 193 5.31 -5.42 -3.14
N ASP A 194 4.60 -4.67 -3.99
CA ASP A 194 3.30 -4.12 -3.64
C ASP A 194 2.29 -5.26 -3.42
N TRP A 195 1.68 -5.32 -2.23
CA TRP A 195 0.78 -6.41 -1.86
C TRP A 195 -0.48 -6.43 -2.71
N GLY A 196 -1.04 -5.26 -3.06
CA GLY A 196 -2.22 -5.17 -3.92
C GLY A 196 -1.94 -5.62 -5.35
N VAL A 197 -0.76 -5.28 -5.90
CA VAL A 197 -0.32 -5.78 -7.22
C VAL A 197 -0.10 -7.30 -7.19
N TRP A 198 0.55 -7.82 -6.14
CA TRP A 198 0.79 -9.24 -6.00
C TRP A 198 -0.52 -10.03 -5.88
N LEU A 199 -1.44 -9.58 -5.01
CA LEU A 199 -2.74 -10.20 -4.82
C LEU A 199 -3.56 -10.18 -6.10
N ARG A 200 -3.64 -9.04 -6.77
CA ARG A 200 -4.35 -8.92 -8.05
C ARG A 200 -3.83 -9.93 -9.08
N GLY A 201 -2.51 -10.03 -9.27
CA GLY A 201 -1.93 -10.97 -10.22
C GLY A 201 -2.31 -12.43 -9.90
N LYS A 202 -2.29 -12.80 -8.61
CA LYS A 202 -2.69 -14.15 -8.18
C LYS A 202 -4.17 -14.43 -8.28
N CYS A 203 -5.01 -13.45 -7.96
CA CYS A 203 -6.46 -13.59 -8.12
C CYS A 203 -6.87 -13.62 -9.60
N GLU A 204 -6.20 -12.86 -10.47
CA GLU A 204 -6.42 -12.92 -11.92
C GLU A 204 -6.07 -14.31 -12.50
N GLU A 205 -4.93 -14.89 -12.11
CA GLU A 205 -4.54 -16.25 -12.48
C GLU A 205 -5.63 -17.28 -12.10
N LEU A 206 -6.15 -17.19 -10.86
CA LEU A 206 -7.21 -18.07 -10.37
C LEU A 206 -8.55 -17.82 -11.06
N GLY A 207 -8.90 -16.55 -11.28
CA GLY A 207 -10.13 -16.14 -11.95
C GLY A 207 -10.22 -16.67 -13.38
N ILE A 208 -9.10 -16.70 -14.11
CA ILE A 208 -9.03 -17.33 -15.45
C ILE A 208 -9.35 -18.82 -15.38
N VAL A 209 -8.88 -19.53 -14.35
CA VAL A 209 -9.17 -20.96 -14.16
C VAL A 209 -10.64 -21.18 -13.84
N GLU A 210 -11.24 -20.38 -12.94
CA GLU A 210 -12.66 -20.48 -12.60
C GLU A 210 -13.58 -20.14 -13.79
N ALA A 211 -13.22 -19.11 -14.57
CA ALA A 211 -13.97 -18.72 -15.77
C ALA A 211 -13.98 -19.84 -16.83
N LYS A 212 -12.87 -20.57 -17.00
CA LYS A 212 -12.76 -21.71 -17.93
C LYS A 212 -13.72 -22.85 -17.59
N VAL A 213 -14.09 -23.01 -16.32
CA VAL A 213 -15.05 -24.01 -15.86
C VAL A 213 -16.46 -23.45 -15.65
N GLY A 214 -16.72 -22.23 -16.15
CA GLY A 214 -18.04 -21.60 -16.13
C GLY A 214 -18.49 -21.06 -14.76
N ARG A 215 -17.56 -20.89 -13.81
CA ARG A 215 -17.86 -20.34 -12.48
C ARG A 215 -17.69 -18.83 -12.46
N ARG A 216 -18.30 -18.19 -11.45
CA ARG A 216 -18.16 -16.75 -11.21
C ARG A 216 -16.76 -16.41 -10.70
N VAL A 217 -16.27 -15.24 -11.11
CA VAL A 217 -14.92 -14.74 -10.79
C VAL A 217 -14.95 -13.72 -9.64
N PHE A 218 -16.04 -12.96 -9.55
CA PHE A 218 -16.27 -11.96 -8.50
C PHE A 218 -17.46 -12.37 -7.63
N ASP A 219 -17.35 -12.09 -6.35
CA ASP A 219 -18.43 -12.22 -5.37
C ASP A 219 -19.42 -11.06 -5.52
N ASP A 220 -20.70 -11.37 -5.33
CA ASP A 220 -21.76 -10.38 -5.21
C ASP A 220 -21.61 -9.74 -3.82
N LEU A 221 -21.03 -8.53 -3.76
CA LEU A 221 -20.81 -7.78 -2.52
C LEU A 221 -22.12 -7.34 -1.85
#